data_AF-C6IVU1-F1
#
_entry.id   AF-C6IVU1-F1
#
_cell.length_a   1.000
_cell.length_b   1.000
_cell.length_c   1.000
_cell.angle_alpha   90.00
_cell.angle_beta   90.00
_cell.angle_gamma   90.00
#
_symmetry.space_group_name_H-M   'P 1'
#
loop_
_entity.id
_entity.type
_entity.pdbx_description
1 polymer ?
#
loop_
_entity_poly.entity_id
_entity_poly.type
_entity_poly.pdbx_seq_one_letter_code
_entity_poly.pdbx_strand_id
1 'polypeptide(L)'
;MMASDELPAPLQEAARQLVQQLTGQQLLLNTDRTAPFAQVTMFLPLIGPDGRQTAAVHIESRRGRKGELDPANCRLWFDLQMKTLGQIMVDVQVADKKVLLKIYSEKETTGAFLESRQEEVSTALEKAGYRLLSLKAEPLIKPEGEEGNEADFSQPMSYAPSVYKGVDYRV
;
A
#
# COMPACT_ATOMS: atom_id res chain seq x y z
N MET A 1 -17.32 37.22 36.57
CA MET A 1 -17.28 38.14 35.42
C MET A 1 -15.84 38.17 34.91
N MET A 2 -15.65 38.30 33.58
CA MET A 2 -14.39 38.16 32.81
C MET A 2 -14.12 36.70 32.35
N ALA A 3 -13.89 36.38 31.08
CA ALA A 3 -14.05 37.08 29.82
C ALA A 3 -14.25 35.97 28.76
N SER A 4 -15.43 35.89 28.17
CA SER A 4 -15.66 35.07 26.98
C SER A 4 -15.04 35.81 25.80
N ASP A 5 -13.82 35.44 25.46
CA ASP A 5 -13.09 35.91 24.30
C ASP A 5 -13.84 35.44 23.05
N GLU A 6 -14.68 36.31 22.48
CA GLU A 6 -15.41 36.06 21.25
C GLU A 6 -14.39 35.94 20.11
N LEU A 7 -14.00 34.71 19.82
CA LEU A 7 -13.18 34.39 18.65
C LEU A 7 -13.83 35.00 17.40
N PRO A 8 -13.06 35.68 16.53
CA PRO A 8 -13.61 36.35 15.35
C PRO A 8 -14.50 35.42 14.54
N ALA A 9 -15.69 35.88 14.14
CA ALA A 9 -16.67 35.09 13.40
C ALA A 9 -16.08 34.30 12.19
N PRO A 10 -15.14 34.87 11.39
CA PRO A 10 -14.51 34.14 10.29
C PRO A 10 -13.68 32.92 10.75
N LEU A 11 -13.08 33.00 11.94
CA LEU A 11 -12.28 31.92 12.52
C LEU A 11 -13.19 30.78 13.02
N GLN A 12 -14.33 31.11 13.62
CA GLN A 12 -15.31 30.10 14.02
C GLN A 12 -15.90 29.37 12.82
N GLU A 13 -16.14 30.09 11.72
CA GLU A 13 -16.68 29.52 10.49
C GLU A 13 -15.67 28.63 9.78
N ALA A 14 -14.39 29.05 9.71
CA ALA A 14 -13.29 28.22 9.22
C ALA A 14 -13.09 26.96 10.09
N ALA A 15 -13.17 27.08 11.42
CA ALA A 15 -13.08 25.95 12.32
C ALA A 15 -14.25 24.97 12.12
N ARG A 16 -15.47 25.47 11.94
CA ARG A 16 -16.65 24.63 11.63
C ARG A 16 -16.50 23.92 10.28
N GLN A 17 -16.00 24.60 9.25
CA GLN A 17 -15.73 23.99 7.95
C GLN A 17 -14.65 22.91 8.04
N LEU A 18 -13.57 23.15 8.79
CA LEU A 18 -12.52 22.16 9.02
C LEU A 18 -13.04 20.94 9.80
N VAL A 19 -13.85 21.15 10.84
CA VAL A 19 -14.49 20.06 11.59
C VAL A 19 -15.42 19.26 10.67
N GLN A 20 -16.20 19.91 9.81
CA GLN A 20 -17.06 19.23 8.84
C GLN A 20 -16.24 18.43 7.81
N GLN A 21 -15.13 18.97 7.31
CA GLN A 21 -14.23 18.26 6.38
C GLN A 21 -13.54 17.07 7.06
N LEU A 22 -13.07 17.23 8.30
CA LEU A 22 -12.46 16.15 9.08
C LEU A 22 -13.49 15.05 9.39
N THR A 23 -14.71 15.45 9.74
CA THR A 23 -15.82 14.52 10.03
C THR A 23 -16.28 13.79 8.77
N GLY A 24 -16.34 14.47 7.63
CA GLY A 24 -16.62 13.87 6.33
C GLY A 24 -15.56 12.83 5.96
N GLN A 25 -14.28 13.15 6.14
CA GLN A 25 -13.18 12.21 5.95
C GLN A 25 -13.26 11.03 6.94
N GLN A 26 -13.62 11.27 8.20
CA GLN A 26 -13.76 10.22 9.22
C GLN A 26 -14.96 9.29 8.99
N LEU A 27 -16.04 9.80 8.38
CA LEU A 27 -17.18 9.01 7.94
C LEU A 27 -16.80 8.08 6.78
N LEU A 28 -16.05 8.59 5.79
CA LEU A 28 -15.51 7.77 4.70
C LEU A 28 -14.58 6.65 5.20
N LEU A 29 -13.79 6.91 6.25
CA LEU A 29 -12.95 5.91 6.92
C LEU A 29 -13.75 4.90 7.76
N ASN A 30 -15.01 5.18 8.08
CA ASN A 30 -15.91 4.30 8.85
C ASN A 30 -16.88 3.49 8.00
N THR A 31 -16.94 3.70 6.67
CA THR A 31 -18.01 3.17 5.81
C THR A 31 -18.05 1.65 5.70
N ASP A 32 -17.05 0.91 6.17
CA ASP A 32 -17.12 -0.56 6.12
C ASP A 32 -16.51 -1.27 7.34
N ARG A 33 -17.07 -1.03 8.53
CA ARG A 33 -16.73 -1.80 9.75
C ARG A 33 -17.06 -3.29 9.64
N THR A 34 -17.91 -3.65 8.67
CA THR A 34 -18.29 -5.02 8.32
C THR A 34 -17.37 -5.67 7.28
N ALA A 35 -16.58 -4.88 6.54
CA ALA A 35 -15.66 -5.44 5.57
C ALA A 35 -14.61 -6.33 6.26
N PRO A 36 -14.31 -7.51 5.68
CA PRO A 36 -13.28 -8.41 6.19
C PRO A 36 -11.87 -7.81 6.07
N PHE A 37 -11.70 -6.75 5.28
CA PHE A 37 -10.42 -6.07 5.03
C PHE A 37 -10.49 -4.59 5.43
N ALA A 38 -9.36 -4.08 5.90
CA ALA A 38 -9.11 -2.67 6.15
C ALA A 38 -8.05 -2.15 5.18
N GLN A 39 -8.27 -0.95 4.64
CA GLN A 39 -7.35 -0.25 3.75
C GLN A 39 -6.85 1.03 4.42
N VAL A 40 -5.54 1.23 4.44
CA VAL A 40 -4.88 2.37 5.08
C VAL A 40 -3.80 2.92 4.16
N THR A 41 -3.75 4.23 3.98
CA THR A 41 -2.66 4.91 3.29
C THR A 41 -1.81 5.66 4.30
N MET A 42 -0.50 5.42 4.31
CA MET A 42 0.46 6.11 5.17
C MET A 42 1.53 6.80 4.32
N PHE A 43 1.98 7.96 4.75
CA PHE A 43 3.09 8.67 4.12
C PHE A 43 4.34 8.53 5.01
N LEU A 44 5.39 7.89 4.49
CA LEU A 44 6.63 7.64 5.22
C LEU A 44 7.68 8.70 4.85
N PRO A 45 8.22 9.45 5.81
CA PRO A 45 9.36 10.32 5.56
C PRO A 45 10.63 9.47 5.43
N LEU A 46 11.15 9.35 4.22
CA LEU A 46 12.44 8.73 3.94
C LEU A 46 13.53 9.81 4.01
N ILE A 47 14.51 9.63 4.89
CA ILE A 47 15.66 10.53 5.00
C ILE A 47 16.85 9.81 4.35
N GLY A 48 17.17 10.19 3.12
CA GLY A 48 18.34 9.70 2.41
C GLY A 48 19.53 10.64 2.57
N PRO A 49 20.74 10.22 2.15
CA PRO A 49 21.93 11.07 2.12
C PRO A 49 21.72 12.38 1.33
N ASP A 50 20.82 12.35 0.36
CA ASP A 50 20.50 13.43 -0.56
C ASP A 50 19.35 14.36 -0.13
N GLY A 51 18.72 14.10 1.03
CA GLY A 51 17.61 14.90 1.57
C GLY A 51 16.39 14.09 1.98
N ARG A 52 15.28 14.81 2.24
CA ARG A 52 14.01 14.22 2.70
C ARG A 52 13.10 13.93 1.50
N GLN A 53 12.71 12.67 1.35
CA GLN A 53 11.70 12.22 0.39
C GLN A 53 10.50 11.65 1.16
N THR A 54 9.33 11.63 0.53
CA THR A 54 8.13 11.04 1.13
C THR A 54 7.68 9.89 0.24
N ALA A 55 7.54 8.70 0.82
CA ALA A 55 6.95 7.55 0.16
C ALA A 55 5.48 7.40 0.57
N ALA A 56 4.63 6.92 -0.33
CA ALA A 56 3.28 6.49 0.00
C ALA A 56 3.27 4.97 0.19
N VAL A 57 2.56 4.51 1.22
CA VAL A 57 2.34 3.09 1.50
C VAL A 57 0.85 2.84 1.61
N HIS A 58 0.33 2.01 0.71
CA HIS A 58 -1.03 1.50 0.79
C HIS A 58 -1.00 0.13 1.45
N ILE A 59 -1.76 -0.03 2.52
CA ILE A 59 -1.85 -1.28 3.28
C ILE A 59 -3.27 -1.80 3.16
N GLU A 60 -3.40 -3.04 2.72
CA GLU A 60 -4.61 -3.83 2.83
C GLU A 60 -4.36 -4.97 3.81
N SER A 61 -5.22 -5.14 4.81
CA SER A 61 -5.04 -6.20 5.81
C SER A 61 -6.37 -6.75 6.26
N ARG A 62 -6.38 -8.02 6.69
CA ARG A 62 -7.56 -8.59 7.35
C ARG A 62 -7.87 -7.81 8.61
N ARG A 63 -9.15 -7.51 8.82
CA ARG A 63 -9.60 -6.77 9.98
C ARG A 63 -9.74 -7.73 11.18
N GLY A 64 -8.95 -7.51 12.22
CA GLY A 64 -9.05 -8.24 13.46
C GLY A 64 -10.34 -7.92 14.24
N ARG A 65 -10.63 -8.69 15.29
CA ARG A 65 -11.86 -8.56 16.11
C ARG A 65 -12.07 -7.17 16.72
N LYS A 66 -11.02 -6.35 16.84
CA LYS A 66 -11.06 -4.98 17.37
C LYS A 66 -10.86 -3.90 16.30
N GLY A 67 -10.88 -4.26 15.02
CA GLY A 67 -10.53 -3.34 13.94
C GLY A 67 -9.03 -3.16 13.72
N GLU A 68 -8.20 -3.90 14.45
CA GLU A 68 -6.74 -3.92 14.29
C GLU A 68 -6.35 -4.54 12.95
N LEU A 69 -5.26 -4.05 12.35
CA LEU A 69 -4.66 -4.66 11.16
C LEU A 69 -3.97 -5.96 11.58
N ASP A 70 -4.11 -7.02 10.78
CA ASP A 70 -3.36 -8.26 10.92
C ASP A 70 -2.01 -8.16 10.19
N PRO A 71 -0.88 -7.95 10.91
CA PRO A 71 0.44 -7.83 10.29
C PRO A 71 0.98 -9.17 9.77
N ALA A 72 0.34 -10.30 10.10
CA ALA A 72 0.71 -11.61 9.57
C ALA A 72 -0.01 -11.91 8.24
N ASN A 73 -1.10 -11.19 7.92
CA ASN A 73 -1.88 -11.37 6.70
C ASN A 73 -2.29 -10.00 6.12
N CYS A 74 -1.37 -9.41 5.36
CA CYS A 74 -1.55 -8.09 4.76
C CYS A 74 -0.83 -7.99 3.42
N ARG A 75 -1.18 -6.97 2.64
CA ARG A 75 -0.51 -6.56 1.43
C ARG A 75 -0.12 -5.10 1.56
N LEU A 76 1.09 -4.77 1.15
CA LEU A 76 1.61 -3.41 1.17
C LEU A 76 2.07 -3.04 -0.24
N TRP A 77 1.66 -1.87 -0.71
CA TRP A 77 2.20 -1.26 -1.92
C TRP A 77 2.97 -0.01 -1.56
N PHE A 78 4.23 0.04 -1.96
CA PHE A 78 5.09 1.21 -1.79
C PHE A 78 5.24 1.90 -3.14
N ASP A 79 5.02 3.22 -3.16
CA ASP A 79 5.42 4.09 -4.27
C ASP A 79 6.64 4.90 -3.81
N LEU A 80 7.80 4.60 -4.40
CA LEU A 80 9.09 5.15 -4.03
C LEU A 80 9.63 5.98 -5.18
N GLN A 81 9.73 7.30 -4.97
CA GLN A 81 10.42 8.19 -5.88
C GLN A 81 11.85 8.44 -5.43
N MET A 82 12.80 7.65 -5.94
CA MET A 82 14.19 7.69 -5.51
C MET A 82 15.02 8.57 -6.44
N LYS A 83 15.85 9.45 -5.88
CA LYS A 83 16.68 10.37 -6.68
C LYS A 83 17.64 9.64 -7.64
N THR A 84 18.30 8.58 -7.16
CA THR A 84 19.32 7.84 -7.93
C THR A 84 18.72 6.64 -8.67
N LEU A 85 17.80 5.92 -8.02
CA LEU A 85 17.21 4.69 -8.55
C LEU A 85 15.97 4.92 -9.43
N GLY A 86 15.45 6.15 -9.48
CA GLY A 86 14.23 6.49 -10.21
C GLY A 86 12.97 6.01 -9.49
N GLN A 87 11.89 5.85 -10.26
CA GLN A 87 10.63 5.36 -9.73
C GLN A 87 10.68 3.84 -9.50
N ILE A 88 10.30 3.43 -8.30
CA ILE A 88 10.20 2.02 -7.90
C ILE A 88 8.85 1.82 -7.22
N MET A 89 8.10 0.82 -7.67
CA MET A 89 6.91 0.35 -6.98
C MET A 89 7.17 -1.03 -6.37
N VAL A 90 6.88 -1.20 -5.08
CA VAL A 90 7.11 -2.47 -4.38
C VAL A 90 5.77 -3.04 -3.92
N ASP A 91 5.46 -4.26 -4.35
CA ASP A 91 4.34 -5.05 -3.85
C ASP A 91 4.84 -6.11 -2.87
N VAL A 92 4.38 -6.01 -1.63
CA VAL A 92 4.72 -6.91 -0.54
C VAL A 92 3.46 -7.66 -0.14
N GLN A 93 3.44 -8.97 -0.39
CA GLN A 93 2.33 -9.84 0.01
C GLN A 93 2.75 -10.69 1.19
N VAL A 94 2.02 -10.58 2.29
CA VAL A 94 2.28 -11.29 3.53
C VAL A 94 1.14 -12.26 3.81
N ALA A 95 1.46 -13.53 3.96
CA ALA A 95 0.54 -14.57 4.40
C ALA A 95 1.20 -15.46 5.45
N ASP A 96 0.63 -15.54 6.65
CA ASP A 96 1.22 -16.27 7.78
C ASP A 96 2.70 -15.88 8.01
N LYS A 97 2.99 -14.57 7.98
CA LYS A 97 4.34 -13.98 8.08
C LYS A 97 5.32 -14.38 6.97
N LYS A 98 4.87 -15.10 5.94
CA LYS A 98 5.66 -15.42 4.75
C LYS A 98 5.47 -14.30 3.73
N VAL A 99 6.56 -13.84 3.13
CA VAL A 99 6.60 -12.63 2.30
C VAL A 99 6.94 -12.98 0.85
N LEU A 100 6.10 -12.55 -0.08
CA LEU A 100 6.42 -12.47 -1.49
C LEU A 100 6.64 -10.99 -1.82
N LEU A 101 7.80 -10.68 -2.41
CA LEU A 101 8.17 -9.32 -2.75
C LEU A 101 8.34 -9.19 -4.26
N LYS A 102 7.60 -8.28 -4.87
CA LYS A 102 7.76 -7.90 -6.29
C LYS A 102 8.17 -6.45 -6.38
N ILE A 103 9.18 -6.18 -7.19
CA ILE A 103 9.73 -4.86 -7.41
C ILE A 103 9.49 -4.50 -8.87
N TYR A 104 8.81 -3.39 -9.10
CA TYR A 104 8.64 -2.80 -10.41
C TYR A 104 9.56 -1.59 -10.52
N SER A 105 10.51 -1.63 -11.44
CA SER A 105 11.49 -0.55 -11.61
C SER A 105 11.45 0.00 -13.02
N GLU A 106 11.60 1.32 -13.17
CA GLU A 106 11.70 1.97 -14.48
C GLU A 106 12.95 1.51 -15.26
N LYS A 107 14.08 1.32 -14.57
CA LYS A 107 15.35 0.90 -15.16
C LYS A 107 15.65 -0.55 -14.81
N GLU A 108 15.94 -1.38 -15.82
CA GLU A 108 16.29 -2.79 -15.62
C GLU A 108 17.52 -2.98 -14.71
N THR A 109 18.51 -2.11 -14.81
CA THR A 109 19.70 -2.11 -13.92
C THR A 109 19.35 -1.87 -12.46
N THR A 110 18.29 -1.10 -12.19
CA THR A 110 17.79 -0.87 -10.83
C THR A 110 17.10 -2.12 -10.30
N GLY A 111 16.27 -2.76 -11.11
CA GLY A 111 15.63 -4.04 -10.78
C GLY A 111 16.65 -5.11 -10.44
N ALA A 112 17.62 -5.36 -11.32
CA ALA A 112 18.68 -6.36 -11.12
C ALA A 112 19.53 -6.06 -9.86
N PHE A 113 19.84 -4.78 -9.61
CA PHE A 113 20.55 -4.37 -8.41
C PHE A 113 19.77 -4.66 -7.12
N LEU A 114 18.47 -4.38 -7.10
CA LEU A 114 17.63 -4.67 -5.94
C LEU A 114 17.43 -6.18 -5.75
N GLU A 115 17.30 -6.94 -6.85
CA GLU A 115 17.19 -8.40 -6.81
C GLU A 115 18.46 -9.07 -6.28
N SER A 116 19.64 -8.55 -6.63
CA SER A 116 20.92 -9.05 -6.13
C SER A 116 21.08 -8.94 -4.60
N ARG A 117 20.26 -8.12 -3.93
CA ARG A 117 20.25 -7.94 -2.47
C ARG A 117 19.27 -8.83 -1.73
N GLN A 118 18.77 -9.89 -2.36
CA GLN A 118 17.80 -10.80 -1.74
C GLN A 118 18.23 -11.30 -0.35
N GLU A 119 19.51 -11.61 -0.15
CA GLU A 119 20.02 -12.08 1.16
C GLU A 119 19.93 -11.02 2.26
N GLU A 120 20.26 -9.76 1.94
CA GLU A 120 20.15 -8.64 2.87
C GLU A 120 18.68 -8.41 3.27
N VAL A 121 17.78 -8.44 2.27
CA VAL A 121 16.33 -8.29 2.49
C VAL A 121 15.77 -9.45 3.32
N SER A 122 16.17 -10.69 3.02
CA SER A 122 15.77 -11.87 3.80
C SER A 122 16.19 -11.72 5.26
N THR A 123 17.44 -11.33 5.51
CA THR A 123 17.98 -11.14 6.86
C THR A 123 17.23 -10.02 7.61
N ALA A 124 16.89 -8.92 6.94
CA ALA A 124 16.14 -7.83 7.53
C ALA A 124 14.70 -8.25 7.90
N LEU A 125 14.03 -8.99 7.01
CA LEU A 125 12.70 -9.54 7.25
C LEU A 125 12.70 -10.55 8.40
N GLU A 126 13.70 -11.43 8.48
CA GLU A 126 13.84 -12.40 9.56
C GLU A 126 13.99 -11.73 10.93
N LYS A 127 14.81 -10.66 11.01
CA LYS A 127 14.94 -9.84 12.23
C LYS A 127 13.62 -9.17 12.63
N ALA A 128 12.77 -8.85 11.66
CA ALA A 128 11.42 -8.32 11.89
C ALA A 128 10.37 -9.42 12.17
N GLY A 129 10.74 -10.71 12.13
CA GLY A 129 9.86 -11.84 12.39
C GLY A 129 9.11 -12.37 11.17
N TYR A 130 9.57 -12.06 9.96
CA TYR A 130 9.01 -12.49 8.68
C TYR A 130 9.96 -13.43 7.93
N ARG A 131 9.44 -14.23 7.00
CA ARG A 131 10.26 -15.11 6.13
C ARG A 131 10.05 -14.74 4.66
N LEU A 132 11.12 -14.38 3.97
CA LEU A 132 11.08 -14.14 2.52
C LEU A 132 10.91 -15.48 1.77
N LEU A 133 9.90 -15.58 0.90
CA LEU A 133 9.70 -16.73 0.00
C LEU A 133 10.26 -16.45 -1.39
N SER A 134 10.06 -15.23 -1.89
CA SER A 134 10.60 -14.81 -3.18
C SER A 134 10.78 -13.31 -3.21
N LEU A 135 11.83 -12.87 -3.89
CA LEU A 135 11.98 -11.50 -4.35
C LEU A 135 12.19 -11.55 -5.86
N LYS A 136 11.43 -10.76 -6.60
CA LYS A 136 11.59 -10.63 -8.06
C LYS A 136 11.51 -9.19 -8.51
N ALA A 137 12.34 -8.82 -9.47
CA ALA A 137 12.26 -7.53 -10.13
C ALA A 137 11.68 -7.65 -11.55
N GLU A 138 10.77 -6.75 -11.89
CA GLU A 138 10.09 -6.65 -13.19
C GLU A 138 10.17 -5.19 -13.68
N PRO A 139 10.16 -4.95 -14.99
CA PRO A 139 10.09 -3.60 -15.53
C PRO A 139 8.73 -2.95 -15.19
N LEU A 140 8.75 -1.67 -14.83
CA LEU A 140 7.53 -0.90 -14.52
C LEU A 140 6.64 -0.71 -15.76
N ILE A 141 7.27 -0.55 -16.93
CA ILE A 141 6.59 -0.48 -18.23
C ILE A 141 7.03 -1.72 -19.01
N LYS A 142 6.09 -2.61 -19.32
CA LYS A 142 6.37 -3.72 -20.23
C LYS A 142 6.52 -3.15 -21.64
N PRO A 143 7.62 -3.45 -22.37
CA PRO A 143 7.71 -3.06 -23.77
C PRO A 143 6.52 -3.68 -24.53
N GLU A 144 5.83 -2.85 -25.31
CA GLU A 144 4.68 -3.26 -26.13
C GLU A 144 5.10 -4.43 -27.04
N GLY A 145 4.66 -5.65 -26.71
CA GLY A 145 5.11 -6.87 -27.38
C GLY A 145 4.81 -8.18 -26.64
N GLU A 146 4.47 -8.14 -25.35
CA GLU A 146 3.99 -9.30 -24.61
C GLU A 146 2.49 -9.15 -24.30
N GLU A 147 1.64 -9.66 -25.20
CA GLU A 147 0.20 -9.87 -24.94
C GLU A 147 0.04 -10.84 -23.76
N GLY A 148 -0.08 -10.28 -22.56
CA GLY A 148 -0.19 -11.02 -21.31
C GLY A 148 -0.98 -10.24 -20.27
N ASN A 149 -2.30 -10.28 -20.43
CA ASN A 149 -3.35 -9.86 -19.49
C ASN A 149 -3.12 -8.51 -18.80
N GLU A 150 -3.71 -7.47 -19.37
CA GLU A 150 -3.72 -6.09 -18.88
C GLU A 150 -4.18 -6.04 -17.41
N ALA A 151 -3.25 -5.76 -16.49
CA ALA A 151 -3.61 -5.25 -15.17
C ALA A 151 -3.69 -3.72 -15.28
N ASP A 152 -4.90 -3.22 -15.51
CA ASP A 152 -5.21 -1.80 -15.40
C ASP A 152 -5.07 -1.37 -13.93
N PHE A 153 -4.02 -0.60 -13.62
CA PHE A 153 -3.74 -0.08 -12.28
C PHE A 153 -4.54 1.18 -11.95
N SER A 154 -5.47 1.60 -12.80
CA SER A 154 -6.27 2.82 -12.63
C SER A 154 -7.59 2.60 -11.89
N GLN A 155 -7.98 1.35 -11.59
CA GLN A 155 -9.25 1.06 -10.92
C GLN A 155 -9.05 0.50 -9.51
N PRO A 156 -9.79 1.00 -8.50
CA PRO A 156 -9.89 0.31 -7.22
C PRO A 156 -10.55 -1.05 -7.50
N MET A 157 -9.75 -2.12 -7.43
CA MET A 157 -10.16 -3.46 -7.77
C MET A 157 -11.17 -3.98 -6.73
N SER A 158 -12.45 -3.66 -6.93
CA SER A 158 -13.55 -4.32 -6.24
C SER A 158 -13.57 -5.78 -6.69
N TYR A 159 -13.19 -6.68 -5.79
CA TYR A 159 -13.11 -8.11 -6.03
C TYR A 159 -14.51 -8.71 -6.27
N ALA A 160 -14.94 -8.75 -7.53
CA ALA A 160 -16.01 -9.64 -7.96
C ALA A 160 -15.38 -11.01 -8.29
N PRO A 161 -15.78 -12.12 -7.62
CA PRO A 161 -15.26 -13.43 -7.98
C PRO A 161 -15.67 -13.76 -9.41
N SER A 162 -14.72 -14.24 -10.21
CA SER A 162 -14.97 -14.71 -11.58
C SER A 162 -16.03 -15.82 -11.58
N VAL A 163 -17.02 -15.67 -12.46
CA VAL A 163 -18.11 -16.63 -12.65
C VAL A 163 -17.55 -18.03 -12.92
N TYR A 164 -17.91 -18.96 -12.03
CA TYR A 164 -17.53 -20.38 -12.07
C TYR A 164 -17.99 -21.01 -13.40
N LYS A 165 -17.04 -21.36 -14.28
CA LYS A 165 -17.30 -22.14 -15.50
C LYS A 165 -17.15 -23.62 -15.15
N GLY A 166 -18.28 -24.32 -15.15
CA GLY A 166 -18.39 -25.73 -14.76
C GLY A 166 -17.48 -26.66 -15.55
N VAL A 167 -17.03 -27.72 -14.89
CA VAL A 167 -16.33 -28.86 -15.50
C VAL A 167 -17.33 -30.00 -15.71
N ASP A 168 -17.41 -30.52 -16.94
CA ASP A 168 -18.17 -31.74 -17.24
C ASP A 168 -17.44 -32.95 -16.64
N TYR A 169 -18.02 -33.57 -15.63
CA TYR A 169 -17.60 -34.91 -15.18
C TYR A 169 -18.29 -35.95 -16.07
N ARG A 170 -17.51 -36.77 -16.80
CA ARG A 170 -18.00 -38.02 -17.37
C ARG A 170 -17.81 -39.14 -16.33
N VAL A 171 -18.90 -39.87 -16.06
CA VAL A 171 -18.94 -41.12 -15.28
C VAL A 171 -18.53 -42.29 -16.16
#